data_AF-A0A355D6U8-F1
#
_entry.id   AF-A0A355D6U8-F1
#
_cell.length_a   1.000
_cell.length_b   1.000
_cell.length_c   1.000
_cell.angle_alpha   90.00
_cell.angle_beta   90.00
_cell.angle_gamma   90.00
#
_symmetry.space_group_name_H-M   'P 1'
#
loop_
_entity.id
_entity.type
_entity.pdbx_description
1 polymer ?
#
loop_
_entity_poly.entity_id
_entity_poly.type
_entity_poly.pdbx_seq_one_letter_code
_entity_poly.pdbx_strand_id
1 'polypeptide(L)'
;KLFYSTGIPVSLWILNRNKKDNPKFRSREDEILFIDARNLGIMVDRRHRELNDDDIKKIAETYHNYRNVNGTYEDVQGFCKKAILDEVRENEYVLTPGRYVGMEEAEDDGIPFEDKMEALTSELGELFAKSRRLEEEIRKNLGGIGYEF
;
A
#
# COMPACT_ATOMS: atom_id res chain seq x y z
N LYS A 1 9.10 -2.32 -10.34
CA LYS A 1 8.22 -3.50 -10.17
C LYS A 1 9.10 -4.67 -9.79
N LEU A 2 8.69 -5.52 -8.84
CA LEU A 2 9.51 -6.66 -8.41
C LEU A 2 9.41 -7.86 -9.37
N PHE A 3 8.23 -8.08 -9.98
CA PHE A 3 7.99 -9.18 -10.90
C PHE A 3 7.97 -8.73 -12.35
N TYR A 4 8.53 -9.55 -13.24
CA TYR A 4 8.58 -9.27 -14.68
C TYR A 4 7.18 -9.28 -15.34
N SER A 5 6.28 -10.13 -14.86
CA SER A 5 4.96 -10.35 -15.48
C SER A 5 3.86 -9.44 -14.95
N THR A 6 4.04 -8.79 -13.80
CA THR A 6 2.98 -7.95 -13.20
C THR A 6 3.53 -6.78 -12.38
N GLY A 7 2.79 -5.67 -12.39
CA GLY A 7 3.08 -4.50 -11.57
C GLY A 7 2.32 -4.46 -10.23
N ILE A 8 1.40 -5.39 -10.00
CA ILE A 8 0.64 -5.42 -8.75
C ILE A 8 1.54 -5.91 -7.60
N PRO A 9 1.42 -5.33 -6.40
CA PRO A 9 2.08 -5.87 -5.21
C PRO A 9 1.63 -7.32 -4.95
N VAL A 10 2.53 -8.11 -4.36
CA VAL A 10 2.21 -9.46 -3.88
C VAL A 10 2.39 -9.51 -2.37
N SER A 11 1.84 -10.55 -1.75
CA SER A 11 2.01 -10.79 -0.31
C SER A 11 2.44 -12.24 -0.06
N LEU A 12 3.40 -12.40 0.84
CA LEU A 12 3.80 -13.71 1.36
C LEU A 12 3.11 -13.94 2.70
N TRP A 13 2.44 -15.08 2.84
CA TRP A 13 1.74 -15.47 4.05
C TRP A 13 2.54 -16.50 4.82
N ILE A 14 3.00 -16.14 6.02
CA ILE A 14 3.70 -17.05 6.93
C ILE A 14 2.77 -17.41 8.08
N LEU A 15 2.18 -18.60 8.01
CA LEU A 15 1.25 -19.10 9.01
C LEU A 15 1.96 -20.02 10.00
N ASN A 16 1.63 -19.88 11.28
CA ASN A 16 2.17 -20.74 12.33
C ASN A 16 1.05 -21.15 13.29
N ARG A 17 0.91 -22.46 13.51
CA ARG A 17 -0.09 -23.05 14.42
C ARG A 17 0.31 -22.98 15.89
N ASN A 18 1.61 -22.95 16.21
CA ASN A 18 2.09 -22.89 17.59
C ASN A 18 2.64 -21.49 17.91
N LYS A 19 1.80 -20.66 18.52
CA LYS A 19 2.12 -19.28 18.91
C LYS A 19 2.16 -19.03 20.43
N LYS A 20 1.78 -20.00 21.27
CA LYS A 20 1.61 -19.84 22.73
C LYS A 20 2.75 -20.44 23.54
N ASP A 21 2.94 -21.75 23.42
CA ASP A 21 3.76 -22.55 24.34
C ASP A 21 5.03 -23.06 23.65
N ASN A 22 5.73 -22.18 22.95
CA ASN A 22 6.99 -22.53 22.30
C ASN A 22 8.18 -22.12 23.16
N PRO A 23 9.01 -23.05 23.67
CA PRO A 23 10.13 -22.70 24.56
C PRO A 23 11.23 -21.86 23.88
N LYS A 24 11.25 -21.79 22.54
CA LYS A 24 12.25 -21.02 21.77
C LYS A 24 11.78 -19.61 21.41
N PHE A 25 10.48 -19.33 21.44
CA PHE A 25 9.89 -18.12 20.87
C PHE A 25 8.90 -17.49 21.82
N ARG A 26 8.72 -16.16 21.78
CA ARG A 26 7.72 -15.51 22.63
C ARG A 26 6.31 -15.91 22.23
N SER A 27 5.38 -15.82 23.18
CA SER A 27 3.96 -15.87 22.85
C SER A 27 3.59 -14.69 21.96
N ARG A 28 2.84 -14.98 20.91
CA ARG A 28 2.33 -14.02 19.90
C ARG A 28 0.94 -14.44 19.43
N GLU A 29 0.20 -15.09 20.32
CA GLU A 29 -1.23 -15.34 20.12
C GLU A 29 -1.93 -14.03 19.80
N ASP A 30 -2.93 -14.11 18.93
CA ASP A 30 -3.75 -12.96 18.54
C ASP A 30 -2.99 -11.76 17.94
N GLU A 31 -1.73 -11.95 17.58
CA GLU A 31 -0.90 -10.96 16.90
C GLU A 31 -0.63 -11.36 15.45
N ILE A 32 -0.65 -10.34 14.58
CA ILE A 32 -0.22 -10.39 13.18
C ILE A 32 0.90 -9.37 13.01
N LEU A 33 2.03 -9.81 12.45
CA LEU A 33 3.10 -8.92 12.01
C LEU A 33 2.86 -8.57 10.55
N PHE A 34 2.71 -7.28 10.27
CA PHE A 34 2.71 -6.72 8.93
C PHE A 34 4.09 -6.17 8.61
N ILE A 35 4.62 -6.52 7.43
CA ILE A 35 5.83 -5.94 6.86
C ILE A 35 5.49 -5.45 5.46
N ASP A 36 5.75 -4.18 5.20
CA ASP A 36 5.63 -3.56 3.90
C ASP A 36 7.02 -3.38 3.28
N ALA A 37 7.32 -4.25 2.32
CA ALA A 37 8.59 -4.23 1.58
C ALA A 37 8.47 -3.51 0.23
N ARG A 38 7.35 -2.81 -0.06
CA ARG A 38 7.10 -2.22 -1.40
C ARG A 38 8.15 -1.17 -1.79
N ASN A 39 8.73 -0.47 -0.81
CA ASN A 39 9.74 0.56 -1.03
C ASN A 39 11.19 0.02 -1.01
N LEU A 40 11.39 -1.25 -0.64
CA LEU A 40 12.70 -1.90 -0.62
C LEU A 40 13.15 -2.31 -2.03
N GLY A 41 14.43 -2.65 -2.14
CA GLY A 41 15.03 -3.08 -3.39
C GLY A 41 15.61 -1.96 -4.23
N ILE A 42 16.63 -2.33 -5.00
CA ILE A 42 17.34 -1.46 -5.91
C ILE A 42 16.79 -1.60 -7.33
N MET A 43 16.76 -0.49 -8.07
CA MET A 43 16.42 -0.52 -9.49
C MET A 43 17.57 -1.16 -10.27
N VAL A 44 17.35 -2.36 -10.80
CA VAL A 44 18.32 -3.04 -11.68
C VAL A 44 18.15 -2.64 -13.14
N ASP A 45 16.95 -2.17 -13.50
CA ASP A 45 16.68 -1.46 -14.75
C ASP A 45 15.58 -0.40 -14.54
N ARG A 46 15.14 0.28 -15.62
CA ARG A 46 14.13 1.36 -15.55
C ARG A 46 12.76 0.93 -15.01
N ARG A 47 12.45 -0.36 -14.98
CA ARG A 47 11.13 -0.92 -14.62
C ARG A 47 11.21 -1.96 -13.51
N HIS A 48 12.35 -2.61 -13.29
CA HIS A 48 12.50 -3.72 -12.36
C HIS A 48 13.34 -3.35 -11.13
N ARG A 49 12.84 -3.79 -9.97
CA ARG A 49 13.57 -3.75 -8.70
C ARG A 49 13.96 -5.15 -8.29
N GLU A 50 15.10 -5.30 -7.65
CA GLU A 50 15.51 -6.52 -6.97
C GLU A 50 15.79 -6.22 -5.49
N LEU A 51 15.35 -7.11 -4.61
CA LEU A 51 15.74 -7.06 -3.20
C LEU A 51 17.18 -7.55 -3.10
N ASN A 52 18.06 -6.72 -2.57
CA ASN A 52 19.44 -7.15 -2.31
C ASN A 52 19.50 -7.95 -0.99
N ASP A 53 20.68 -8.47 -0.67
CA ASP A 53 20.88 -9.25 0.54
C ASP A 53 20.57 -8.45 1.82
N ASP A 54 20.83 -7.14 1.83
CA ASP A 54 20.53 -6.26 2.96
C ASP A 54 19.03 -6.06 3.16
N ASP A 55 18.25 -5.93 2.09
CA ASP A 55 16.79 -5.85 2.13
C ASP A 55 16.20 -7.15 2.71
N ILE A 56 16.66 -8.29 2.19
CA ILE A 56 16.21 -9.61 2.65
C ILE A 56 16.57 -9.81 4.12
N LYS A 57 17.80 -9.44 4.50
CA LYS A 57 18.28 -9.51 5.87
C LYS A 57 17.44 -8.62 6.79
N LYS A 58 17.17 -7.37 6.41
CA LYS A 58 16.31 -6.45 7.17
C LYS A 58 14.92 -7.05 7.42
N ILE A 59 14.28 -7.62 6.40
CA ILE A 59 12.97 -8.28 6.53
C ILE A 59 13.05 -9.48 7.49
N ALA A 60 14.06 -10.34 7.30
CA ALA A 60 14.24 -11.55 8.10
C ALA A 60 14.55 -11.22 9.57
N GLU A 61 15.44 -10.26 9.82
CA GLU A 61 15.80 -9.78 11.16
C GLU A 61 14.60 -9.14 11.85
N THR A 62 13.79 -8.34 11.14
CA THR A 62 12.54 -7.78 11.68
C THR A 62 11.60 -8.90 12.17
N TYR A 63 11.39 -9.93 11.35
CA TYR A 63 10.60 -11.09 11.76
C TYR A 63 11.22 -11.87 12.94
N HIS A 64 12.54 -12.03 12.97
CA HIS A 64 13.22 -12.74 14.04
C HIS A 64 13.19 -11.97 15.36
N ASN A 65 13.41 -10.66 15.33
CA ASN A 65 13.26 -9.77 16.48
C ASN A 65 11.82 -9.78 16.99
N TYR A 66 10.83 -9.79 16.08
CA TYR A 66 9.43 -9.93 16.45
C TYR A 66 9.12 -11.29 17.09
N ARG A 67 9.76 -12.37 16.66
CA ARG A 67 9.39 -13.75 17.04
C ARG A 67 10.08 -14.26 18.30
N ASN A 68 11.34 -13.89 18.50
CA ASN A 68 12.19 -14.49 19.52
C ASN A 68 11.92 -13.89 20.91
N VAL A 69 12.19 -14.67 21.98
CA VAL A 69 11.96 -14.23 23.38
C VAL A 69 12.79 -12.99 23.73
N ASN A 70 14.04 -12.95 23.27
CA ASN A 70 14.98 -11.85 23.52
C ASN A 70 15.12 -10.93 22.30
N GLY A 71 14.15 -10.94 21.38
CA GLY A 71 14.18 -10.06 20.21
C GLY A 71 13.83 -8.62 20.59
N THR A 72 14.46 -7.65 19.93
CA THR A 72 14.29 -6.21 20.18
C THR A 72 13.41 -5.60 19.08
N TYR A 73 12.17 -6.07 18.97
CA TYR A 73 11.23 -5.57 17.96
C TYR A 73 10.60 -4.24 18.37
N GLU A 74 10.47 -3.34 17.40
CA GLU A 74 9.70 -2.11 17.47
C GLU A 74 8.93 -1.90 16.17
N ASP A 75 7.79 -1.21 16.25
CA ASP A 75 7.05 -0.79 15.06
C ASP A 75 7.79 0.35 14.36
N VAL A 76 7.83 0.29 13.03
CA VAL A 76 8.50 1.29 12.19
C VAL A 76 7.50 1.76 11.14
N GLN A 77 7.14 3.04 11.21
CA GLN A 77 6.20 3.66 10.28
C GLN A 77 6.62 3.43 8.82
N GLY A 78 5.66 3.03 8.00
CA GLY A 78 5.86 2.69 6.58
C GLY A 78 6.57 1.36 6.32
N PHE A 79 7.07 0.66 7.35
CA PHE A 79 7.82 -0.59 7.17
C PHE A 79 7.24 -1.79 7.92
N CYS A 80 7.03 -1.72 9.24
CA CYS A 80 6.50 -2.85 9.98
C CYS A 80 5.59 -2.43 11.14
N LYS A 81 4.56 -3.24 11.39
CA LYS A 81 3.66 -3.07 12.52
C LYS A 81 3.15 -4.39 13.03
N LYS A 82 3.12 -4.53 14.35
CA LYS A 82 2.40 -5.60 15.04
C LYS A 82 0.98 -5.13 15.37
N ALA A 83 -0.02 -5.78 14.79
CA ALA A 83 -1.42 -5.54 15.12
C ALA A 83 -2.00 -6.70 15.93
N ILE A 84 -2.92 -6.38 16.84
CA ILE A 84 -3.75 -7.36 17.54
C ILE A 84 -5.01 -7.68 16.73
N LEU A 85 -5.67 -8.80 17.02
CA LEU A 85 -6.90 -9.19 16.32
C LEU A 85 -8.02 -8.14 16.39
N ASP A 86 -8.12 -7.37 17.48
CA ASP A 86 -9.14 -6.32 17.58
C ASP A 86 -8.91 -5.19 16.56
N GLU A 87 -7.66 -4.75 16.37
CA GLU A 87 -7.32 -3.78 15.33
C GLU A 87 -7.62 -4.32 13.92
N VAL A 88 -7.43 -5.63 13.71
CA VAL A 88 -7.78 -6.28 12.43
C VAL A 88 -9.30 -6.29 12.22
N ARG A 89 -10.09 -6.48 13.28
CA ARG A 89 -11.56 -6.42 13.23
C ARG A 89 -12.05 -5.02 12.91
N GLU A 90 -11.46 -4.01 13.54
CA GLU A 90 -11.75 -2.59 13.26
C GLU A 90 -11.42 -2.20 11.82
N ASN A 91 -10.40 -2.84 11.23
CA ASN A 91 -10.04 -2.70 9.82
C ASN A 91 -10.81 -3.66 8.89
N GLU A 92 -11.98 -4.18 9.32
CA GLU A 92 -12.85 -5.04 8.53
C GLU A 92 -12.15 -6.27 7.93
N TYR A 93 -11.13 -6.79 8.63
CA TYR A 93 -10.29 -7.91 8.20
C TYR A 93 -9.52 -7.66 6.89
N VAL A 94 -9.30 -6.40 6.51
CA VAL A 94 -8.35 -6.05 5.44
C VAL A 94 -6.94 -6.32 5.95
N LEU A 95 -6.18 -7.18 5.26
CA LEU A 95 -4.86 -7.65 5.70
C LEU A 95 -3.71 -7.12 4.83
N THR A 96 -3.92 -5.99 4.14
CA THR A 96 -2.87 -5.32 3.37
C THR A 96 -1.92 -4.58 4.31
N PRO A 97 -0.59 -4.85 4.28
CA PRO A 97 0.36 -4.25 5.22
C PRO A 97 0.30 -2.72 5.31
N GLY A 98 0.15 -2.03 4.18
CA GLY A 98 0.04 -0.56 4.12
C GLY A 98 -1.10 0.03 4.95
N ARG A 99 -2.15 -0.75 5.27
CA ARG A 99 -3.24 -0.30 6.15
C ARG A 99 -2.80 -0.19 7.62
N TYR A 100 -1.82 -0.99 8.03
CA TYR A 100 -1.35 -1.08 9.41
C TYR A 100 -0.06 -0.27 9.61
N VAL A 101 0.92 -0.40 8.72
CA VAL A 101 2.22 0.26 8.88
C VAL A 101 2.15 1.77 8.60
N GLY A 102 1.05 2.24 8.01
CA GLY A 102 0.91 3.62 7.55
C GLY A 102 1.69 3.88 6.26
N MET A 103 1.83 5.15 5.91
CA MET A 103 2.80 5.58 4.90
C MET A 103 4.00 6.20 5.63
N GLU A 104 5.21 6.01 5.09
CA GLU A 104 6.27 6.99 5.36
C GLU A 104 5.68 8.38 5.08
N GLU A 105 5.98 9.37 5.93
CA GLU A 105 5.59 10.74 5.66
C GLU A 105 5.98 11.06 4.21
N ALA A 106 5.00 11.30 3.36
CA ALA A 106 5.28 11.80 2.03
C ALA A 106 6.08 13.10 2.22
N GLU A 107 7.05 13.38 1.34
CA GLU A 107 7.57 14.74 1.25
C GLU A 107 6.37 15.66 1.11
N ASP A 108 6.12 16.45 2.15
CA ASP A 108 5.09 17.46 2.16
C ASP A 108 5.33 18.35 0.94
N ASP A 109 4.39 18.34 -0.02
CA ASP A 109 4.47 19.22 -1.18
C ASP A 109 4.31 20.70 -0.78
N GLY A 110 4.11 20.95 0.52
CA GLY A 110 3.92 22.26 1.13
C GLY A 110 2.52 22.79 0.90
N ILE A 111 1.63 21.98 0.32
CA ILE A 111 0.27 22.38 -0.05
C ILE A 111 -0.69 21.81 0.99
N PRO A 112 -1.38 22.67 1.77
CA PRO A 112 -2.44 22.24 2.67
C PRO A 112 -3.48 21.37 1.96
N PHE A 113 -3.98 20.35 2.66
CA PHE A 113 -4.98 19.42 2.12
C PHE A 113 -6.21 20.16 1.56
N GLU A 114 -6.68 21.21 2.26
CA GLU A 114 -7.84 22.00 1.85
C GLU A 114 -7.59 22.69 0.50
N ASP A 115 -6.43 23.34 0.33
CA ASP A 115 -6.03 24.01 -0.92
C ASP A 115 -5.94 23.01 -2.08
N LYS A 116 -5.38 21.82 -1.82
CA LYS A 116 -5.27 20.76 -2.82
C LYS A 116 -6.64 20.22 -3.24
N MET A 117 -7.55 20.06 -2.30
CA MET A 117 -8.92 19.62 -2.57
C MET A 117 -9.71 20.68 -3.34
N GLU A 118 -9.55 21.97 -3.00
CA GLU A 118 -10.19 23.07 -3.74
C GLU A 118 -9.70 23.13 -5.20
N ALA A 119 -8.38 23.01 -5.41
CA ALA A 119 -7.80 22.99 -6.74
C ALA A 119 -8.30 21.80 -7.58
N LEU A 120 -8.23 20.58 -7.02
CA LEU A 120 -8.64 19.37 -7.72
C LEU A 120 -10.15 19.34 -8.03
N THR A 121 -10.99 19.83 -7.12
CA THR A 121 -12.43 19.87 -7.36
C THR A 121 -12.82 20.94 -8.38
N SER A 122 -12.11 22.08 -8.40
CA SER A 122 -12.26 23.10 -9.44
C SER A 122 -11.87 22.57 -10.82
N GLU A 123 -10.69 21.93 -10.93
CA GLU A 123 -10.24 21.29 -12.18
C GLU A 123 -11.23 20.23 -12.65
N LEU A 124 -11.74 19.39 -11.73
CA LEU A 124 -12.77 18.40 -12.04
C LEU A 124 -14.05 19.05 -12.60
N GLY A 125 -14.46 20.18 -12.03
CA GLY A 125 -15.60 20.97 -12.50
C GLY A 125 -15.41 21.48 -13.94
N GLU A 126 -14.24 22.03 -14.26
CA GLU A 126 -13.88 22.46 -15.62
C GLU A 126 -13.89 21.29 -16.61
N LEU A 127 -13.31 20.15 -16.21
CA LEU A 127 -13.30 18.93 -17.03
C LEU A 127 -14.73 18.45 -17.32
N PHE A 128 -15.65 18.50 -16.36
CA PHE A 128 -17.05 18.16 -16.59
C PHE A 128 -17.75 19.15 -17.54
N ALA A 129 -17.47 20.45 -17.44
CA ALA A 129 -18.01 21.42 -18.38
C ALA A 129 -17.51 21.17 -19.80
N LYS A 130 -16.22 20.83 -19.94
CA LYS A 130 -15.61 20.46 -21.22
C LYS A 130 -16.20 19.17 -21.78
N SER A 131 -16.44 18.15 -20.94
CA SER A 131 -17.11 16.91 -21.35
C SER A 131 -18.48 17.18 -21.97
N ARG A 132 -19.33 17.93 -21.26
CA ARG A 132 -20.69 18.26 -21.75
C ARG A 132 -20.67 18.99 -23.08
N ARG A 133 -19.77 19.97 -23.24
CA ARG A 133 -19.62 20.70 -24.51
C ARG A 133 -19.22 19.76 -25.65
N LEU A 134 -18.25 18.88 -25.42
CA LEU A 134 -17.80 17.92 -26.43
C LEU A 134 -18.91 16.92 -26.78
N GLU A 135 -19.67 16.45 -25.79
CA GLU A 135 -20.84 15.60 -26.01
C GLU A 135 -21.89 16.28 -26.90
N GLU A 136 -22.18 17.57 -26.67
CA GLU A 136 -23.10 18.36 -27.51
C GLU A 136 -22.57 18.54 -28.94
N GLU A 137 -21.28 18.86 -29.10
CA GLU A 137 -20.65 18.98 -30.42
C GLU A 137 -20.70 17.65 -31.19
N ILE A 138 -20.48 16.52 -30.51
CA ILE A 138 -20.58 15.18 -31.10
C ILE A 138 -22.01 14.88 -31.56
N ARG A 139 -23.02 15.11 -30.71
CA ARG A 139 -24.43 14.92 -31.08
C ARG A 139 -24.81 15.76 -32.29
N LYS A 140 -24.41 17.04 -32.30
CA LYS A 140 -24.69 17.96 -33.41
C LYS A 140 -24.06 17.47 -34.71
N ASN A 141 -22.81 17.04 -34.68
CA ASN A 141 -22.11 16.55 -35.87
C ASN A 141 -22.73 15.25 -36.40
N LEU A 142 -23.09 14.32 -35.51
CA LEU A 142 -23.75 13.06 -35.89
C LEU A 142 -25.18 13.27 -36.41
N GLY A 143 -25.94 14.18 -35.82
CA GLY A 143 -27.23 14.63 -36.37
C GLY A 143 -27.08 15.23 -37.77
N GLY A 144 -26.03 16.01 -38.02
CA GLY A 144 -25.72 16.59 -39.33
C GLY A 144 -25.44 15.57 -40.45
N ILE A 145 -25.12 14.32 -40.10
CA ILE A 145 -24.91 13.22 -41.06
C ILE A 145 -25.98 12.11 -40.96
N GLY A 146 -27.09 12.37 -40.26
CA GLY A 146 -28.27 11.50 -40.22
C GLY A 146 -28.32 10.47 -39.08
N TYR A 147 -27.48 10.59 -38.05
CA TYR A 147 -27.46 9.70 -36.88
C TYR A 147 -27.76 10.46 -35.57
N GLU A 148 -28.98 10.97 -35.41
CA GLU A 148 -29.40 11.75 -34.23
C GLU A 148 -29.72 10.87 -33.00
N PHE A 149 -29.28 11.30 -31.80
CA PHE A 149 -29.52 10.64 -30.50
C PHE A 149 -29.32 11.60 -29.31
#